data_AF-A0A1U7AEG3-F1
#
_entry.id   AF-A0A1U7AEG3-F1
#
_cell.length_a   1.000
_cell.length_b   1.000
_cell.length_c   1.000
_cell.angle_alpha   90.00
_cell.angle_beta   90.00
_cell.angle_gamma   90.00
#
_symmetry.space_group_name_H-M   'P 1'
#
loop_
_entity.id
_entity.type
_entity.pdbx_description
1 polymer ?
#
loop_
_entity_poly.entity_id
_entity_poly.type
_entity_poly.pdbx_seq_one_letter_code
_entity_poly.pdbx_strand_id
1 'polypeptide(L)'
;MPAEIFGERYEFLPKAELLTFEEMERVARILVGLGAQKVRITGGEPLVRNEVEKLIARLAAIPGLDDLTMTTNGYLLPKKAEALKEAGLGSRDCQPGQP
;
A
#
# COMPACT_ATOMS: atom_id res chain seq x y z
N MET A 1 -8.20 -9.63 18.16
CA MET A 1 -9.57 -9.74 18.73
C MET A 1 -9.92 -11.23 18.87
N PRO A 2 -10.79 -11.64 19.82
CA PRO A 2 -10.87 -13.01 20.37
C PRO A 2 -11.32 -14.07 19.36
N ALA A 3 -10.85 -15.31 19.54
CA ALA A 3 -10.90 -16.41 18.58
C ALA A 3 -12.24 -17.18 18.49
N GLU A 4 -13.26 -16.79 19.25
CA GLU A 4 -14.47 -17.61 19.48
C GLU A 4 -15.64 -17.32 18.51
N ILE A 5 -15.45 -16.44 17.50
CA ILE A 5 -16.51 -16.03 16.55
C ILE A 5 -16.13 -16.29 15.07
N PHE A 6 -15.29 -17.28 14.78
CA PHE A 6 -14.94 -17.61 13.38
C PHE A 6 -15.64 -18.89 12.91
N GLY A 7 -16.88 -18.72 12.42
CA GLY A 7 -17.50 -19.67 11.50
C GLY A 7 -16.89 -19.55 10.10
N GLU A 8 -16.75 -20.68 9.41
CA GLU A 8 -16.09 -20.87 8.10
C GLU A 8 -16.75 -20.15 6.90
N ARG A 9 -16.83 -18.82 6.90
CA ARG A 9 -17.15 -18.04 5.68
C ARG A 9 -16.33 -16.76 5.64
N TYR A 10 -15.07 -16.87 5.21
CA TYR A 10 -14.40 -15.73 4.60
C TYR A 10 -14.99 -15.52 3.20
N GLU A 11 -16.14 -14.84 3.13
CA GLU A 11 -16.54 -14.25 1.85
C GLU A 11 -15.57 -13.11 1.59
N PHE A 12 -14.61 -13.34 0.68
CA PHE A 12 -13.81 -12.26 0.14
C PHE A 12 -14.76 -11.21 -0.43
N LEU A 13 -14.54 -9.95 -0.07
CA LEU A 13 -15.28 -8.84 -0.67
C LEU A 13 -15.27 -8.99 -2.19
N PRO A 14 -16.44 -8.97 -2.85
CA PRO A 14 -16.49 -9.05 -4.29
C PRO A 14 -15.67 -7.90 -4.88
N LYS A 15 -14.93 -8.17 -5.97
CA LYS A 15 -13.98 -7.20 -6.55
C LYS A 15 -14.58 -5.82 -6.85
N ALA A 16 -15.90 -5.77 -7.10
CA ALA A 16 -16.64 -4.55 -7.37
C ALA A 16 -16.77 -3.61 -6.15
N GLU A 17 -16.62 -4.13 -4.93
CA GLU A 17 -16.67 -3.35 -3.69
C GLU A 17 -15.28 -2.86 -3.24
N LEU A 18 -14.21 -3.30 -3.93
CA LEU A 18 -12.87 -2.80 -3.69
C LEU A 18 -12.65 -1.51 -4.48
N LEU A 19 -12.10 -0.50 -3.81
CA LEU A 19 -11.65 0.71 -4.48
C LEU A 19 -10.68 0.37 -5.61
N THR A 20 -10.91 0.97 -6.76
CA THR A 20 -9.98 0.96 -7.89
C THR A 20 -8.71 1.73 -7.55
N PHE A 21 -7.63 1.48 -8.28
CA PHE A 21 -6.39 2.23 -8.08
C PHE A 21 -6.57 3.73 -8.32
N GLU A 22 -7.44 4.12 -9.24
CA GLU A 22 -7.75 5.51 -9.53
C GLU A 22 -8.49 6.20 -8.36
N GLU A 23 -9.42 5.50 -7.73
CA GLU A 23 -10.11 6.00 -6.54
C GLU A 23 -9.15 6.13 -5.35
N MET A 24 -8.29 5.13 -5.13
CA MET A 24 -7.28 5.18 -4.07
C MET A 24 -6.31 6.36 -4.27
N GLU A 25 -5.85 6.56 -5.50
CA GLU A 25 -4.97 7.66 -5.90
C GLU A 25 -5.65 9.03 -5.71
N ARG A 26 -6.93 9.14 -6.10
CA ARG A 26 -7.74 10.35 -5.89
C ARG A 26 -7.88 10.70 -4.40
N VAL A 27 -8.22 9.71 -3.57
CA VAL A 27 -8.34 9.91 -2.12
C VAL A 27 -7.01 10.32 -1.51
N ALA A 28 -5.93 9.64 -1.88
CA ALA A 28 -4.58 9.99 -1.43
C ALA A 28 -4.21 11.43 -1.78
N ARG A 29 -4.45 11.88 -3.01
CA ARG A 29 -4.19 13.27 -3.42
C ARG A 29 -4.95 14.30 -2.59
N ILE A 30 -6.23 14.04 -2.31
CA ILE A 30 -7.04 14.94 -1.48
C ILE A 30 -6.45 15.01 -0.07
N LEU A 31 -6.12 13.87 0.53
CA LEU A 31 -5.56 13.82 1.88
C LEU A 31 -4.19 14.50 1.97
N VAL A 32 -3.33 14.32 0.97
CA VAL A 32 -2.03 15.00 0.89
C VAL A 32 -2.22 16.52 0.76
N GLY A 33 -3.20 16.96 -0.04
CA GLY A 33 -3.59 18.36 -0.13
C GLY A 33 -4.11 18.96 1.19
N LEU A 34 -4.57 18.11 2.12
CA LEU A 34 -5.00 18.50 3.47
C LEU A 34 -3.86 18.40 4.52
N GLY A 35 -2.64 18.03 4.10
CA GLY A 35 -1.46 17.96 4.96
C GLY A 35 -1.02 16.55 5.35
N ALA A 36 -1.61 15.48 4.77
CA ALA A 36 -1.10 14.13 4.97
C ALA A 36 0.25 13.96 4.26
N GLN A 37 1.26 13.47 4.98
CA GLN A 37 2.63 13.29 4.45
C GLN A 37 3.03 11.82 4.35
N LYS A 38 2.29 10.92 5.02
CA LYS A 38 2.62 9.51 5.12
C LYS A 38 1.43 8.64 4.72
N VAL A 39 1.65 7.69 3.83
CA VAL A 39 0.67 6.68 3.41
C VAL A 39 1.23 5.30 3.72
N ARG A 40 0.42 4.47 4.37
CA ARG A 40 0.75 3.08 4.66
C ARG A 40 -0.22 2.15 3.94
N ILE A 41 0.31 1.34 3.04
CA ILE A 41 -0.42 0.28 2.35
C ILE A 41 -0.50 -0.93 3.29
N THR A 42 -1.73 -1.29 3.64
CA THR A 42 -2.04 -2.45 4.48
C THR A 42 -3.18 -3.26 3.84
N GLY A 43 -3.57 -4.35 4.49
CA GLY A 43 -4.67 -5.21 4.07
C GLY A 43 -4.58 -6.53 4.83
N GLY A 44 -5.11 -7.61 4.24
CA GLY A 44 -4.77 -8.97 4.65
C GLY A 44 -3.34 -9.29 4.26
N GLU A 45 -3.09 -9.47 2.95
CA GLU A 45 -1.74 -9.53 2.38
C GLU A 45 -1.69 -8.66 1.12
N PRO A 46 -1.04 -7.49 1.16
CA PRO A 46 -1.05 -6.55 0.03
C PRO A 46 -0.33 -7.07 -1.21
N LEU A 47 0.64 -7.98 -1.06
CA LEU A 47 1.39 -8.55 -2.20
C LEU A 47 0.57 -9.55 -3.02
N VAL A 48 -0.57 -10.02 -2.50
CA VAL A 48 -1.51 -10.89 -3.22
C VAL A 48 -2.37 -10.09 -4.20
N ARG A 49 -2.49 -8.77 -4.01
CA ARG A 49 -3.21 -7.93 -4.96
C ARG A 49 -2.38 -7.78 -6.23
N ASN A 50 -2.94 -8.24 -7.35
CA ASN A 50 -2.31 -8.09 -8.65
C ASN A 50 -1.98 -6.62 -8.93
N GLU A 51 -0.78 -6.39 -9.47
CA GLU A 51 -0.32 -5.07 -9.91
C GLU A 51 -0.22 -4.02 -8.81
N VAL A 52 0.00 -4.44 -7.55
CA VAL A 52 0.24 -3.54 -6.42
C VAL A 52 1.41 -2.57 -6.67
N GLU A 53 2.38 -2.96 -7.50
CA GLU A 53 3.49 -2.12 -7.95
C GLU A 53 2.99 -0.88 -8.72
N LYS A 54 1.93 -1.03 -9.54
CA LYS A 54 1.32 0.10 -10.26
C LYS A 54 0.63 1.07 -9.31
N LEU A 55 -0.01 0.55 -8.26
CA LEU A 55 -0.61 1.39 -7.23
C LEU A 55 0.47 2.20 -6.50
N ILE A 56 1.58 1.55 -6.14
CA ILE A 56 2.72 2.22 -5.50
C ILE A 56 3.26 3.32 -6.39
N ALA A 57 3.51 3.05 -7.68
CA ALA A 57 4.02 4.03 -8.62
C ALA A 57 3.10 5.27 -8.74
N ARG A 58 1.79 5.04 -8.78
CA ARG A 58 0.78 6.11 -8.81
C ARG A 58 0.79 6.95 -7.52
N LEU A 59 0.90 6.31 -6.36
CA LEU A 59 0.92 7.00 -5.07
C LEU A 59 2.23 7.74 -4.85
N ALA A 60 3.38 7.15 -5.21
CA ALA A 60 4.69 7.76 -5.09
C ALA A 60 4.85 9.01 -5.98
N ALA A 61 4.09 9.09 -7.07
CA ALA A 61 4.05 10.28 -7.93
C ALA A 61 3.24 11.45 -7.35
N ILE A 62 2.57 11.29 -6.19
CA ILE A 62 1.78 12.36 -5.56
C ILE A 62 2.72 13.39 -4.91
N PRO A 63 2.70 14.66 -5.36
CA PRO A 63 3.51 15.71 -4.73
C PRO A 63 3.08 15.93 -3.27
N GLY A 64 4.06 16.00 -2.36
CA GLY A 64 3.82 16.18 -0.92
C GLY A 64 3.63 14.89 -0.13
N LEU A 65 3.66 13.72 -0.79
CA LEU A 65 3.75 12.43 -0.12
C LEU A 65 5.22 12.11 0.15
N ASP A 66 5.62 12.18 1.42
CA ASP A 66 7.02 11.99 1.83
C ASP A 66 7.34 10.53 2.17
N ASP A 67 6.38 9.79 2.71
CA ASP A 67 6.55 8.38 3.09
C ASP A 67 5.46 7.49 2.50
N LEU A 68 5.87 6.50 1.71
CA LEU A 68 5.00 5.44 1.22
C LEU A 68 5.50 4.09 1.72
N THR A 69 4.81 3.54 2.71
CA THR A 69 5.22 2.29 3.39
C THR A 69 4.21 1.18 3.15
N MET A 70 4.63 -0.08 3.32
CA MET A 70 3.76 -1.25 3.23
C MET A 70 3.95 -2.17 4.43
N THR A 71 2.87 -2.78 4.90
CA THR A 71 2.91 -3.86 5.89
C THR A 71 2.48 -5.16 5.24
N THR A 72 3.38 -6.13 5.19
CA THR A 72 3.22 -7.46 4.56
C THR A 72 3.80 -8.53 5.49
N ASN A 73 3.30 -9.77 5.39
CA ASN A 73 3.92 -10.92 6.05
C ASN A 73 5.28 -11.31 5.46
N GLY A 74 5.68 -10.70 4.33
CA GLY A 74 6.99 -10.86 3.73
C GLY A 74 7.16 -12.11 2.84
N TYR A 75 6.15 -12.97 2.74
CA TYR A 75 6.25 -14.23 1.98
C TYR A 75 6.54 -14.02 0.49
N LEU A 76 5.88 -13.02 -0.13
CA LEU A 76 6.07 -12.66 -1.54
C LEU A 76 7.12 -11.57 -1.75
N LEU A 77 7.73 -11.07 -0.67
CA LEU A 77 8.65 -9.93 -0.74
C LEU A 77 9.89 -10.23 -1.59
N PRO A 78 10.58 -11.38 -1.49
CA PRO A 78 11.78 -11.64 -2.31
C PRO A 78 11.53 -11.58 -3.81
N LYS A 79 10.29 -11.88 -4.26
CA LYS A 79 9.92 -11.86 -5.68
C LYS A 79 9.51 -10.48 -6.19
N LYS A 80 9.09 -9.58 -5.29
CA LYS A 80 8.50 -8.28 -5.65
C LYS A 80 9.31 -7.09 -5.11
N ALA A 81 10.26 -7.29 -4.21
CA ALA A 81 10.98 -6.23 -3.52
C ALA A 81 11.63 -5.22 -4.48
N GLU A 82 12.26 -5.69 -5.54
CA GLU A 82 12.89 -4.84 -6.55
C GLU A 82 11.84 -3.98 -7.27
N ALA A 83 10.79 -4.59 -7.82
CA ALA A 83 9.72 -3.88 -8.50
C ALA A 83 8.96 -2.89 -7.58
N LEU A 84 8.80 -3.22 -6.30
CA LEU A 84 8.20 -2.33 -5.30
C LEU A 84 9.09 -1.12 -5.02
N LYS A 85 10.41 -1.35 -4.89
CA LYS A 85 11.40 -0.27 -4.68
C LYS A 85 11.50 0.64 -5.91
N GLU A 86 11.52 0.07 -7.11
CA GLU A 86 11.50 0.82 -8.38
C GLU A 86 10.22 1.64 -8.56
N ALA A 87 9.08 1.10 -8.11
CA ALA A 87 7.82 1.83 -8.07
C ALA A 87 7.82 2.99 -7.05
N GLY A 88 8.85 3.14 -6.22
CA GLY A 88 8.96 4.23 -5.25
C GLY A 88 8.45 3.88 -3.85
N LEU A 89 8.29 2.59 -3.53
CA LEU A 89 8.01 2.17 -2.15
C LEU A 89 9.23 2.47 -1.27
N GLY A 90 9.06 3.34 -0.29
CA GLY A 90 10.15 3.78 0.57
C GLY A 90 9.69 4.79 1.60
N SER A 91 10.39 4.80 2.73
CA SER A 91 10.28 5.86 3.72
C SER A 91 11.57 6.68 3.72
N ARG A 92 11.44 8.00 3.80
CA ARG A 92 12.59 8.90 4.03
C ARG A 92 13.28 8.57 5.35
N ASP A 93 12.53 8.10 6.35
CA ASP A 93 13.06 7.69 7.66
C ASP A 93 13.98 6.45 7.58
N CYS A 94 13.88 5.64 6.52
CA CYS A 94 14.72 4.46 6.28
C CYS A 94 15.85 4.70 5.28
N GLN A 95 16.06 5.92 4.77
CA GLN A 95 17.23 6.19 3.94
C GLN A 95 18.48 6.25 4.85
N PRO A 96 19.46 5.35 4.69
CA PRO A 96 20.73 5.50 5.37
C PRO A 96 21.40 6.76 4.83
N GLY A 97 21.39 7.83 5.62
CA GLY A 97 22.15 9.07 5.44
C GLY A 97 22.28 9.54 3.98
N GLN A 98 21.36 10.39 3.52
CA GLN A 98 21.81 11.40 2.58
C GLN A 98 22.79 12.34 3.32
N PRO A 99 23.90 12.75 2.69
CA PRO A 99 24.99 13.52 3.30
C PRO A 99 24.55 14.88 3.84
#